data_AF-A0A0G4PXR3-F1
#
_entry.id   AF-A0A0G4PXR3-F1
#
_cell.length_a   1.000
_cell.length_b   1.000
_cell.length_c   1.000
_cell.angle_alpha   90.00
_cell.angle_beta   90.00
_cell.angle_gamma   90.00
#
_symmetry.space_group_name_H-M   'P 1'
#
loop_
_entity.id
_entity.type
_entity.pdbx_description
1 polymer ?
#
loop_
_entity_poly.entity_id
_entity_poly.type
_entity_poly.pdbx_seq_one_letter_code
_entity_poly.pdbx_strand_id
1 'polypeptide(L)' 'MRQRTLRLSGTLDLDPTSGNLIESSVADRTDQIFWNMSAIIKAGGYGLKDTVKVNVFLTGMSNFQAMNEAY' A
#
# COMPACT_ATOMS: atom_id res chain seq x y z
N MET A 1 7.27 -3.15 -28.00
CA MET A 1 7.80 -2.28 -26.92
C MET A 1 7.83 -3.09 -25.62
N ARG A 2 8.95 -3.12 -24.89
CA ARG A 2 8.97 -3.64 -23.51
C ARG A 2 8.41 -2.55 -22.59
N GLN A 3 7.39 -2.86 -21.80
CA GLN A 3 6.93 -1.93 -20.76
C GLN A 3 7.98 -1.87 -19.64
N ARG A 4 8.47 -0.68 -19.32
CA ARG A 4 9.49 -0.40 -18.28
C ARG A 4 8.87 0.01 -16.93
N THR A 5 7.56 -0.14 -16.77
CA THR A 5 6.82 0.34 -15.60
C THR A 5 5.88 -0.73 -15.09
N LEU A 6 5.93 -1.01 -13.78
CA LEU A 6 4.96 -1.85 -13.09
C LEU A 6 3.78 -0.98 -12.63
N ARG A 7 2.54 -1.41 -12.90
CA ARG A 7 1.32 -0.77 -12.39
C ARG A 7 0.67 -1.70 -11.38
N LEU A 8 0.47 -1.20 -10.16
CA LEU A 8 -0.22 -1.93 -9.12
C LEU A 8 -1.70 -1.56 -9.12
N SER A 9 -2.54 -2.56 -8.90
CA SER A 9 -3.93 -2.35 -8.50
C SER A 9 -3.98 -1.67 -7.12
N GLY A 10 -5.14 -1.10 -6.78
CA GLY A 10 -5.39 -0.63 -5.43
C GLY A 10 -5.15 -1.75 -4.42
N THR A 11 -4.34 -1.48 -3.41
CA THR A 11 -3.99 -2.45 -2.36
C THR A 11 -4.75 -2.10 -1.09
N LEU A 12 -5.25 -3.12 -0.39
CA LEU A 12 -5.99 -3.00 0.86
C LEU A 12 -5.13 -3.50 2.03
N ASP A 13 -5.59 -3.18 3.24
CA ASP A 13 -5.07 -3.55 4.55
C ASP A 13 -5.37 -5.01 4.92
N LEU A 14 -5.27 -5.92 3.94
CA LEU A 14 -5.46 -7.35 4.13
C LEU A 14 -4.26 -7.97 4.85
N ASP A 15 -4.51 -8.76 5.89
CA ASP A 15 -3.51 -9.67 6.45
C ASP A 15 -3.31 -10.84 5.48
N PRO A 16 -2.09 -11.06 4.96
CA PRO A 16 -1.80 -12.13 3.99
C PRO A 16 -2.03 -13.54 4.56
N THR A 17 -2.06 -13.70 5.88
CA THR A 17 -2.23 -14.99 6.57
C THR A 17 -3.70 -15.35 6.66
N SER A 18 -4.52 -14.43 7.16
CA SER A 18 -5.96 -14.66 7.38
C SER A 18 -6.82 -14.32 6.17
N GLY A 19 -6.35 -13.45 5.27
CA GLY A 19 -7.11 -12.94 4.13
C GLY A 19 -8.20 -11.92 4.52
N ASN A 20 -8.24 -11.49 5.79
CA ASN A 20 -9.18 -10.49 6.29
C ASN A 20 -8.53 -9.12 6.36
N LEU A 21 -9.35 -8.07 6.40
CA LEU A 21 -8.87 -6.72 6.74
C LEU A 21 -8.40 -6.72 8.19
N ILE A 22 -7.32 -6.00 8.48
CA ILE A 22 -6.91 -5.81 9.86
C ILE A 22 -7.86 -4.85 10.57
N GLU A 23 -8.24 -5.19 11.80
CA GLU A 23 -9.11 -4.36 12.64
C GLU A 23 -8.28 -3.53 13.60
N SER A 24 -7.56 -2.55 13.06
CA SER A 24 -6.61 -1.70 13.80
C SER A 24 -6.70 -0.22 13.38
N SER A 25 -5.75 0.60 13.85
CA SER A 25 -5.72 2.04 13.57
C SER A 25 -5.45 2.35 12.09
N VAL A 26 -5.76 3.57 11.66
CA VAL A 26 -5.48 4.03 10.28
C VAL A 26 -3.98 3.92 9.95
N ALA A 27 -3.11 4.19 10.92
CA ALA A 27 -1.66 4.06 10.75
C ALA A 27 -1.27 2.59 10.49
N ASP A 28 -1.73 1.67 11.34
CA ASP A 28 -1.47 0.23 11.18
C ASP A 28 -1.99 -0.30 9.82
N ARG A 29 -3.17 0.16 9.40
CA ARG A 29 -3.76 -0.19 8.09
C ARG A 29 -2.90 0.35 6.95
N THR A 30 -2.38 1.55 7.08
CA THR A 30 -1.46 2.17 6.10
C THR A 30 -0.18 1.34 5.99
N ASP A 31 0.43 0.96 7.12
CA ASP A 31 1.61 0.11 7.15
C ASP A 31 1.37 -1.25 6.49
N GLN A 32 0.23 -1.88 6.76
CA GLN A 32 -0.13 -3.16 6.14
C GLN A 32 -0.30 -3.03 4.62
N ILE A 33 -0.91 -1.94 4.14
CA ILE A 33 -1.01 -1.64 2.71
C ILE A 33 0.39 -1.52 2.09
N PHE A 34 1.31 -0.78 2.71
CA PHE A 34 2.67 -0.64 2.21
C PHE A 34 3.47 -1.93 2.25
N TRP A 35 3.28 -2.76 3.27
CA TRP A 35 3.90 -4.08 3.34
C TRP A 35 3.41 -4.98 2.19
N ASN A 36 2.08 -5.01 1.97
CA ASN A 36 1.46 -5.76 0.87
C ASN A 36 1.96 -5.26 -0.50
N MET A 37 2.00 -3.94 -0.70
CA MET A 37 2.55 -3.31 -1.91
C MET A 37 4.02 -3.67 -2.13
N SER A 38 4.85 -3.63 -1.07
CA SER A 38 6.27 -3.97 -1.13
C SER A 38 6.48 -5.41 -1.58
N ALA A 39 5.67 -6.35 -1.11
CA ALA A 39 5.72 -7.75 -1.54
C ALA A 39 5.43 -7.90 -3.05
N ILE A 40 4.39 -7.22 -3.56
CA ILE A 40 4.01 -7.25 -4.98
C ILE A 40 5.08 -6.59 -5.86
N ILE A 41 5.59 -5.42 -5.46
CA ILE A 41 6.61 -4.68 -6.20
C ILE A 41 7.91 -5.50 -6.30
N LYS A 42 8.31 -6.16 -5.19
CA LYS A 42 9.46 -7.07 -5.16
C LYS A 42 9.29 -8.25 -6.10
N ALA A 43 8.11 -8.87 -6.16
CA ALA A 43 7.82 -9.95 -7.11
C ALA A 43 7.96 -9.49 -8.58
N GLY A 44 7.74 -8.20 -8.85
CA GLY A 44 7.97 -7.57 -10.15
C GLY A 44 9.43 -7.19 -10.44
N GLY A 45 10.37 -7.42 -9.53
CA GLY A 45 11.78 -7.07 -9.68
C GLY A 45 12.14 -5.62 -9.34
N TYR A 46 11.27 -4.92 -8.62
CA TYR A 46 11.46 -3.52 -8.20
C TYR A 46 11.45 -3.41 -6.66
N GLY A 47 11.70 -2.22 -6.12
CA GLY A 47 11.47 -1.87 -4.72
C GLY A 47 10.63 -0.60 -4.55
N LEU A 48 10.20 -0.31 -3.31
CA LEU A 48 9.47 0.93 -3.00
C LEU A 48 10.23 2.20 -3.41
N LYS A 49 11.57 2.16 -3.39
CA LYS A 49 12.42 3.27 -3.87
C LYS A 49 12.25 3.58 -5.36
N ASP A 50 11.72 2.65 -6.15
CA ASP A 50 11.48 2.81 -7.58
C ASP A 50 10.06 3.37 -7.85
N THR A 51 9.27 3.64 -6.81
CA THR A 51 7.92 4.18 -6.90
C THR A 51 7.94 5.64 -7.34
N VAL A 52 7.32 5.92 -8.48
CA VAL A 52 7.26 7.28 -9.06
C VAL A 52 6.00 8.05 -8.62
N LYS A 53 4.90 7.34 -8.35
CA LYS A 53 3.60 7.94 -7.97
C LYS A 53 2.77 6.94 -7.17
N VAL A 54 2.13 7.44 -6.11
CA VAL A 54 1.09 6.74 -5.33
C VAL A 54 -0.16 7.59 -5.32
N ASN A 55 -1.33 6.97 -5.41
CA ASN A 55 -2.62 7.61 -5.14
C ASN A 55 -3.23 6.91 -3.92
N VAL A 56 -3.50 7.68 -2.87
CA VAL A 56 -4.12 7.17 -1.64
C VAL A 56 -5.59 7.60 -1.61
N PHE A 57 -6.48 6.64 -1.37
CA PHE A 57 -7.90 6.89 -1.20
C PHE A 57 -8.26 6.71 0.27
N LEU A 58 -8.85 7.74 0.87
CA LEU A 58 -9.26 7.73 2.27
C LEU A 58 -10.78 7.66 2.36
N THR A 59 -11.29 6.91 3.34
CA THR A 59 -12.73 6.84 3.64
C THR A 59 -13.28 8.16 4.22
N GLY A 60 -12.41 8.98 4.80
CA GLY A 60 -12.75 10.31 5.30
C GLY A 60 -11.49 11.13 5.59
N MET A 61 -11.60 12.46 5.50
CA MET A 61 -10.42 13.33 5.64
C MET A 61 -9.89 13.46 7.06
N SER A 62 -10.67 13.10 8.07
CA SER A 62 -10.18 12.96 9.46
C SER A 62 -9.02 11.96 9.57
N ASN A 63 -8.89 11.03 8.62
CA ASN A 63 -7.85 10.00 8.63
C ASN A 63 -6.53 10.46 7.99
N PHE A 64 -6.50 11.66 7.40
CA PHE A 64 -5.35 12.14 6.63
C PHE A 64 -4.07 12.18 7.45
N GLN A 65 -4.12 12.79 8.64
CA GLN A 65 -2.94 12.98 9.46
C GLN A 65 -2.33 11.64 9.89
N ALA A 66 -3.15 10.74 10.44
CA ALA A 66 -2.70 9.42 10.87
C ALA A 66 -2.13 8.57 9.72
N MET A 67 -2.73 8.65 8.52
CA MET A 67 -2.18 8.00 7.33
C MET A 67 -0.85 8.62 6.91
N ASN A 68 -0.76 9.94 6.88
CA ASN A 68 0.44 10.64 6.42
C ASN A 68 1.64 10.47 7.36
N GLU A 69 1.41 10.22 8.65
CA GLU A 69 2.48 9.90 9.60
C GLU A 69 3.04 8.49 9.39
N ALA A 70 2.23 7.55 8.89
CA ALA A 70 2.64 6.17 8.58
C ALA A 70 3.20 6.00 7.16
N TYR A 71 2.73 6.82 6.21
CA TYR A 71 3.18 6.87 4.81
C TYR A 71 4.67 7.25 4.68
#